data_AF-A0A4C2E3G6-F1
#
_entry.id   AF-A0A4C2E3G6-F1
#
_cell.length_a   1.000
_cell.length_b   1.000
_cell.length_c   1.000
_cell.angle_alpha   90.00
_cell.angle_beta   90.00
_cell.angle_gamma   90.00
#
_symmetry.space_group_name_H-M   'P 1'
#
loop_
_entity.id
_entity.type
_entity.pdbx_description
1 polymer ?
#
loop_
_entity_poly.entity_id
_entity_poly.type
_entity_poly.pdbx_seq_one_letter_code
_entity_poly.pdbx_strand_id
1 'polypeptide(L)'
;MIGRHDVICQEDDLIYYSPLVFDKNPYYGVTVPILVTDLLGLVEDSKNLCRRHYGNGFRGLFYKNHPLDRISVMGMVVGCRYKHIGDEDYFLMQLDDCSGSRGFLQCKCLESLAMGNGLSWGSICGQKLKISGLFNLWYCEMEVEWIEFVPDIIVEVGHWQNAIEYRRKLSIPWVESLSPEPPVSNHVQQMHATNVMDSMVTTSPYEQASPPCPLPLPSLMNSPPPSPLPQVICNITELKLEFLRGLLEYEGKRVYTVELYGLQSVLLNQLATLKLRNQKLNLPVKPWWQLKNESLYDQLHKLQKSGLLRCYSSDSLVDLTPLKDLHEYTMHRILTLIKLQCHTGRIDYKHIRDKLRHSELTKKAIVDIFKESLRSICFSYPQLLMGWWIDAVGSEYSVIHFKYGLQRGGVSLEQR
;
A
#
# COMPACT_ATOMS: atom_id res chain seq x y z
N MET A 1 24.15 39.01 1.21
CA MET A 1 24.23 38.01 0.13
C MET A 1 23.10 38.33 -0.83
N ILE A 2 23.42 38.75 -2.05
CA ILE A 2 22.40 38.94 -3.10
C ILE A 2 21.96 37.52 -3.45
N GLY A 3 20.78 37.13 -2.98
CA GLY A 3 20.23 35.80 -3.22
C GLY A 3 20.04 35.61 -4.72
N ARG A 4 20.59 34.54 -5.28
CA ARG A 4 20.29 34.17 -6.67
C ARG A 4 18.78 33.98 -6.77
N HIS A 5 18.14 34.71 -7.68
CA HIS A 5 16.69 34.62 -7.91
C HIS A 5 16.23 33.21 -8.32
N ASP A 6 17.17 32.36 -8.76
CA ASP A 6 16.92 31.01 -9.23
C ASP A 6 16.98 29.96 -8.12
N VAL A 7 17.41 30.31 -6.90
CA VAL A 7 17.47 29.38 -5.74
C VAL A 7 16.33 29.71 -4.78
N ILE A 8 15.47 28.73 -4.50
CA ILE A 8 14.40 28.89 -3.51
C ILE A 8 14.93 28.61 -2.11
N CYS A 9 15.58 27.47 -1.94
CA CYS A 9 16.10 27.04 -0.64
C CYS A 9 17.28 26.08 -0.80
N GLN A 10 17.97 25.86 0.31
CA GLN A 10 19.00 24.84 0.45
C GLN A 10 18.68 23.99 1.69
N GLU A 11 18.61 22.67 1.52
CA GLU A 11 18.46 21.71 2.61
C GLU A 11 19.63 20.73 2.55
N ASP A 12 20.44 20.71 3.61
CA ASP A 12 21.70 19.96 3.65
C ASP A 12 22.59 20.30 2.43
N ASP A 13 22.95 19.29 1.65
CA ASP A 13 23.76 19.39 0.44
C ASP A 13 22.91 19.58 -0.84
N LEU A 14 21.59 19.76 -0.72
CA LEU A 14 20.68 19.93 -1.86
C LEU A 14 20.26 21.38 -2.04
N ILE A 15 20.45 21.89 -3.25
CA ILE A 15 19.97 23.21 -3.67
C ILE A 15 18.69 23.00 -4.48
N TYR A 16 17.62 23.66 -4.07
CA TYR A 16 16.33 23.62 -4.76
C TYR A 16 16.10 24.91 -5.54
N TYR A 17 15.71 24.75 -6.78
CA TYR A 17 15.66 25.83 -7.76
C TYR A 17 14.24 26.34 -8.00
N SER A 18 14.13 27.56 -8.51
CA SER A 18 12.88 28.17 -8.98
C SER A 18 12.30 27.36 -10.15
N PRO A 19 10.96 27.19 -10.25
CA PRO A 19 10.35 26.54 -11.41
C PRO A 19 10.73 27.19 -12.76
N LEU A 20 11.16 28.46 -12.73
CA LEU A 20 11.61 29.21 -13.90
C LEU A 20 12.88 28.65 -14.55
N VAL A 21 13.63 27.79 -13.87
CA VAL A 21 14.86 27.17 -14.42
C VAL A 21 14.74 25.66 -14.59
N PHE A 22 13.55 25.08 -14.39
CA PHE A 22 13.37 23.62 -14.48
C PHE A 22 13.60 23.07 -15.88
N ASP A 23 13.35 23.86 -16.92
CA ASP A 23 13.70 23.55 -18.31
C ASP A 23 15.20 23.31 -18.54
N LYS A 24 16.06 23.82 -17.66
CA LYS A 24 17.51 23.57 -17.67
C LYS A 24 17.89 22.25 -16.98
N ASN A 25 16.97 21.58 -16.28
CA ASN A 25 17.22 20.27 -15.73
C ASN A 25 17.28 19.24 -16.87
N PRO A 26 18.31 18.38 -16.95
CA PRO A 26 18.47 17.43 -18.05
C PRO A 26 17.36 16.37 -18.14
N TYR A 27 16.52 16.23 -17.12
CA TYR A 27 15.41 15.28 -17.07
C TYR A 27 14.04 15.94 -17.18
N TYR A 28 13.96 17.26 -17.27
CA TYR A 28 12.68 17.95 -17.45
C TYR A 28 12.17 17.79 -18.88
N GLY A 29 10.90 17.43 -19.05
CA GLY A 29 10.32 17.07 -20.34
C GLY A 29 10.70 15.67 -20.82
N VAL A 30 11.60 14.98 -20.12
CA VAL A 30 12.01 13.61 -20.44
C VAL A 30 11.14 12.65 -19.63
N THR A 31 10.60 11.62 -20.29
CA THR A 31 9.87 10.56 -19.58
C THR A 31 10.84 9.67 -18.82
N VAL A 32 10.88 9.81 -17.49
CA VAL A 32 11.80 9.08 -16.62
C VAL A 32 11.23 7.71 -16.24
N PRO A 33 11.87 6.58 -16.59
CA PRO A 33 11.47 5.27 -16.10
C PRO A 33 11.77 5.17 -14.60
N ILE A 34 10.77 4.76 -13.81
CA ILE A 34 10.89 4.66 -12.34
C ILE A 34 10.18 3.42 -11.82
N LEU A 35 10.74 2.81 -10.77
CA LEU A 35 10.08 1.72 -10.05
C LEU A 35 9.01 2.27 -9.10
N VAL A 36 7.93 1.52 -8.89
CA VAL A 36 6.80 1.89 -8.02
C VAL A 36 7.29 2.15 -6.59
N THR A 37 8.17 1.32 -6.05
CA THR A 37 8.68 1.48 -4.68
C THR A 37 9.49 2.76 -4.53
N ASP A 38 10.27 3.15 -5.55
CA ASP A 38 11.01 4.40 -5.54
C ASP A 38 10.04 5.58 -5.62
N LEU A 39 9.13 5.56 -6.61
CA LEU A 39 8.11 6.59 -6.82
C LEU A 39 7.30 6.87 -5.55
N LEU A 40 6.76 5.83 -4.93
CA LEU A 40 5.98 5.95 -3.69
C LEU A 40 6.84 6.40 -2.51
N GLY A 41 8.15 6.09 -2.53
CA GLY A 41 9.11 6.62 -1.56
C GLY A 41 9.29 8.13 -1.65
N LEU A 42 9.21 8.71 -2.85
CA LEU A 42 9.41 10.14 -3.09
C LEU A 42 8.20 11.01 -2.69
N VAL A 43 7.02 10.42 -2.55
CA VAL A 43 5.75 11.17 -2.41
C VAL A 43 5.76 12.07 -1.18
N GLU A 44 6.13 11.54 -0.02
CA GLU A 44 6.05 12.31 1.23
C GLU A 44 7.12 13.41 1.27
N ASP A 45 8.34 13.10 0.85
CA ASP A 45 9.44 14.07 0.78
C ASP A 45 9.08 15.22 -0.18
N SER A 46 8.54 14.89 -1.36
CA SER A 46 8.10 15.88 -2.35
C SER A 46 6.93 16.73 -1.83
N LYS A 47 5.96 16.13 -1.13
CA LYS A 47 4.85 16.89 -0.51
C LYS A 47 5.39 17.90 0.50
N ASN A 48 6.30 17.47 1.36
CA ASN A 48 6.86 18.31 2.40
C ASN A 48 7.77 19.41 1.84
N LEU A 49 8.49 19.14 0.76
CA LEU A 49 9.25 20.15 0.02
C LEU A 49 8.33 21.20 -0.60
N CYS A 50 7.32 20.77 -1.37
CA CYS A 50 6.37 21.67 -2.04
C CYS A 50 5.64 22.59 -1.05
N ARG A 51 5.13 22.04 0.06
CA ARG A 51 4.44 22.82 1.10
C ARG A 51 5.33 23.89 1.72
N ARG A 52 6.60 23.58 1.98
CA ARG A 52 7.53 24.48 2.67
C ARG A 52 8.03 25.59 1.76
N HIS A 53 8.31 25.29 0.49
CA HIS A 53 9.14 26.16 -0.33
C HIS A 53 8.48 26.64 -1.64
N TYR A 54 7.58 25.85 -2.21
CA TYR A 54 6.96 26.17 -3.51
C TYR A 54 5.49 26.64 -3.39
N GLY A 55 4.94 26.64 -2.17
CA GLY A 55 3.56 27.00 -1.89
C GLY A 55 2.55 25.97 -2.41
N ASN A 56 1.26 26.33 -2.34
CA ASN A 56 0.16 25.42 -2.70
C ASN A 56 -0.05 25.23 -4.22
N GLY A 57 0.59 26.09 -5.03
CA GLY A 57 0.42 26.10 -6.49
C GLY A 57 1.27 25.05 -7.21
N PHE A 58 2.48 24.78 -6.72
CA PHE A 58 3.39 23.83 -7.36
C PHE A 58 3.16 22.40 -6.85
N ARG A 59 3.11 21.43 -7.77
CA ARG A 59 2.74 20.05 -7.49
C ARG A 59 3.65 19.02 -8.16
N GLY A 60 4.93 19.36 -8.31
CA GLY A 60 5.91 18.47 -8.92
C GLY A 60 6.36 17.35 -7.98
N LEU A 61 6.65 16.20 -8.56
CA LEU A 61 7.38 15.12 -7.90
C LEU A 61 8.88 15.44 -7.99
N PHE A 62 9.61 15.23 -6.90
CA PHE A 62 11.06 15.42 -6.87
C PHE A 62 11.78 14.12 -6.57
N TYR A 63 12.84 13.85 -7.33
CA TYR A 63 13.86 12.87 -6.95
C TYR A 63 15.09 13.65 -6.51
N LYS A 64 15.40 13.66 -5.21
CA LYS A 64 16.33 14.64 -4.63
C LYS A 64 15.90 16.06 -5.02
N ASN A 65 16.75 16.81 -5.73
CA ASN A 65 16.42 18.14 -6.24
C ASN A 65 16.10 18.15 -7.75
N HIS A 66 15.87 16.98 -8.38
CA HIS A 66 15.41 16.91 -9.77
C HIS A 66 13.88 16.96 -9.83
N PRO A 67 13.28 18.01 -10.41
CA PRO A 67 11.85 18.00 -10.72
C PRO A 67 11.57 16.99 -11.84
N LEU A 68 10.64 16.07 -11.58
CA LEU A 68 10.16 15.09 -12.54
C LEU A 68 8.75 15.50 -12.98
N ASP A 69 8.60 15.87 -14.24
CA ASP A 69 7.31 16.22 -14.83
C ASP A 69 6.62 15.00 -15.44
N ARG A 70 7.37 14.16 -16.17
CA ARG A 70 6.85 12.94 -16.80
C ARG A 70 7.59 11.70 -16.34
N ILE A 71 6.83 10.68 -15.95
CA ILE A 71 7.37 9.39 -15.53
C ILE A 71 6.79 8.25 -16.37
N SER A 72 7.53 7.16 -16.47
CA SER A 72 7.04 5.89 -17.01
C SER A 72 7.22 4.77 -15.98
N VAL A 73 6.18 3.96 -15.84
CA VAL A 73 6.16 2.81 -14.94
C VAL A 73 5.68 1.60 -15.73
N MET A 74 6.31 0.46 -15.52
CA MET A 74 5.90 -0.81 -16.11
C MET A 74 5.56 -1.82 -15.03
N GLY A 75 4.41 -2.49 -15.15
CA GLY A 75 4.00 -3.50 -14.19
C GLY A 75 2.75 -4.26 -14.62
N MET A 76 2.33 -5.19 -13.76
CA MET A 76 1.09 -5.93 -13.92
C MET A 76 -0.08 -5.15 -13.33
N VAL A 77 -1.20 -5.12 -14.05
CA VAL A 77 -2.45 -4.55 -13.54
C VAL A 77 -3.06 -5.55 -12.54
N VAL A 78 -3.04 -5.22 -11.26
CA VAL A 78 -3.63 -6.06 -10.20
C VAL A 78 -5.09 -5.69 -9.91
N GLY A 79 -5.44 -4.42 -10.12
CA GLY A 79 -6.76 -3.86 -9.87
C GLY A 79 -7.22 -2.97 -11.00
N CYS A 80 -8.49 -3.05 -11.36
CA CYS A 80 -9.11 -2.10 -12.28
C CYS A 80 -10.57 -1.88 -11.90
N ARG A 81 -10.99 -0.62 -11.85
CA ARG A 81 -12.38 -0.21 -11.68
C ARG A 81 -12.69 0.92 -12.65
N TYR A 82 -13.94 0.97 -13.06
CA TYR A 82 -14.48 2.04 -13.90
C TYR A 82 -15.14 3.08 -13.01
N LYS A 83 -14.95 4.36 -13.31
CA LYS A 83 -15.60 5.44 -12.59
C LYS A 83 -15.89 6.61 -13.52
N HIS A 84 -17.13 7.07 -13.48
CA HIS A 84 -17.54 8.34 -14.06
C HIS A 84 -17.16 9.49 -13.10
N ILE A 85 -16.38 10.47 -13.56
CA ILE A 85 -15.90 11.60 -12.76
C ILE A 85 -16.09 12.89 -13.57
N GLY A 86 -17.00 13.76 -13.11
CA GLY A 86 -17.38 14.93 -13.91
C GLY A 86 -18.19 14.47 -15.12
N ASP A 87 -17.78 14.91 -16.30
CA ASP A 87 -18.40 14.54 -17.59
C ASP A 87 -17.59 13.48 -18.36
N GLU A 88 -16.58 12.88 -17.72
CA GLU A 88 -15.66 11.94 -18.34
C GLU A 88 -15.63 10.59 -17.60
N ASP A 89 -15.29 9.56 -18.37
CA ASP A 89 -15.17 8.20 -17.90
C ASP A 89 -13.70 7.78 -17.76
N TYR A 90 -13.39 7.15 -16.63
CA TYR A 90 -12.03 6.78 -16.27
C TYR A 90 -11.89 5.32 -15.87
N PHE A 91 -10.79 4.72 -16.31
CA PHE A 91 -10.23 3.51 -15.71
C PHE A 91 -9.29 3.89 -14.57
N LEU A 92 -9.62 3.44 -13.37
CA LEU A 92 -8.76 3.52 -12.20
C LEU A 92 -8.06 2.16 -12.02
N MET A 93 -6.77 2.13 -12.30
CA MET A 93 -5.96 0.92 -12.30
C MET A 93 -4.96 0.91 -11.13
N GLN A 94 -4.54 -0.29 -10.74
CA GLN A 94 -3.48 -0.52 -9.77
C GLN A 94 -2.37 -1.32 -10.44
N LEU A 95 -1.15 -0.79 -10.44
CA LEU A 95 0.03 -1.43 -11.03
C LEU A 95 0.99 -1.95 -9.96
N ASP A 96 1.50 -3.15 -10.22
CA ASP A 96 2.53 -3.83 -9.44
C ASP A 96 3.73 -4.15 -10.35
N ASP A 97 4.88 -3.55 -10.08
CA ASP A 97 6.14 -3.77 -10.82
C ASP A 97 7.11 -4.72 -10.10
N CYS A 98 6.68 -5.37 -9.02
CA CYS A 98 7.48 -6.24 -8.15
C CYS A 98 8.65 -5.55 -7.41
N SER A 99 8.74 -4.22 -7.40
CA SER A 99 9.88 -3.52 -6.80
C SER A 99 9.90 -3.50 -5.27
N GLY A 100 8.79 -3.84 -4.59
CA GLY A 100 8.73 -3.84 -3.13
C GLY A 100 7.33 -3.97 -2.55
N SER A 101 7.24 -3.79 -1.23
CA SER A 101 6.03 -4.01 -0.41
C SER A 101 5.24 -2.73 -0.11
N ARG A 102 5.63 -1.58 -0.68
CA ARG A 102 4.99 -0.26 -0.42
C ARG A 102 3.59 -0.10 -1.04
N GLY A 103 3.03 -1.17 -1.58
CA GLY A 103 1.70 -1.21 -2.19
C GLY A 103 1.75 -1.09 -3.71
N PHE A 104 0.63 -0.63 -4.28
CA PHE A 104 0.41 -0.55 -5.72
C PHE A 104 0.28 0.89 -6.17
N LEU A 105 0.84 1.19 -7.34
CA LEU A 105 0.67 2.50 -7.95
C LEU A 105 -0.77 2.67 -8.43
N GLN A 106 -1.46 3.68 -7.91
CA GLN A 106 -2.77 4.08 -8.42
C GLN A 106 -2.60 4.85 -9.72
N CYS A 107 -3.36 4.48 -10.74
CA CYS A 107 -3.32 5.09 -12.06
C CYS A 107 -4.72 5.49 -12.48
N LYS A 108 -4.88 6.69 -13.04
CA LYS A 108 -6.12 7.22 -13.58
C LYS A 108 -5.94 7.44 -15.08
N CYS A 109 -6.68 6.68 -15.89
CA CYS A 109 -6.61 6.72 -17.35
C CYS A 109 -7.98 7.05 -17.93
N LEU A 110 -8.02 7.99 -18.87
CA LEU A 110 -9.24 8.34 -19.60
C LEU A 110 -9.72 7.14 -20.44
N GLU A 111 -11.02 6.87 -20.46
CA GLU A 111 -11.59 5.73 -21.19
C GLU A 111 -11.21 5.78 -22.68
N SER A 112 -11.33 6.95 -23.31
CA SER A 112 -11.01 7.12 -24.73
C SER A 112 -9.55 6.79 -25.05
N LEU A 113 -8.60 7.15 -24.16
CA LEU A 113 -7.19 6.81 -24.28
C LEU A 113 -6.97 5.30 -24.16
N ALA A 114 -7.58 4.67 -23.16
CA ALA A 114 -7.44 3.23 -22.94
C ALA A 114 -8.03 2.42 -24.11
N MET A 115 -9.28 2.72 -24.49
CA MET A 115 -9.97 2.05 -25.59
C MET A 115 -9.24 2.28 -26.92
N GLY A 116 -8.69 3.48 -27.14
CA GLY A 116 -7.87 3.80 -28.31
C GLY A 116 -6.57 2.99 -28.41
N ASN A 117 -6.06 2.49 -27.28
CA ASN A 117 -4.89 1.60 -27.22
C ASN A 117 -5.27 0.11 -27.13
N GLY A 118 -6.54 -0.25 -27.38
CA GLY A 118 -7.00 -1.64 -27.43
C GLY A 118 -7.29 -2.26 -26.06
N LEU A 119 -7.38 -1.46 -24.99
CA LEU A 119 -7.83 -1.95 -23.69
C LEU A 119 -9.34 -2.20 -23.71
N SER A 120 -9.75 -3.47 -23.66
CA SER A 120 -11.16 -3.83 -23.46
C SER A 120 -11.50 -3.96 -21.97
N TRP A 121 -12.63 -3.41 -21.56
CA TRP A 121 -13.18 -3.60 -20.22
C TRP A 121 -13.34 -5.11 -19.89
N GLY A 122 -12.90 -5.51 -18.71
CA GLY A 122 -13.04 -6.87 -18.18
C GLY A 122 -11.87 -7.83 -18.38
N SER A 123 -10.81 -7.46 -19.13
CA SER A 123 -9.66 -8.34 -19.38
C SER A 123 -8.29 -7.72 -19.08
N ILE A 124 -8.26 -6.56 -18.43
CA ILE A 124 -7.00 -5.83 -18.17
C ILE A 124 -6.22 -6.38 -16.98
N CYS A 125 -6.90 -6.92 -15.95
CA CYS A 125 -6.19 -7.45 -14.79
C CYS A 125 -5.38 -8.69 -15.15
N GLY A 126 -4.16 -8.76 -14.64
CA GLY A 126 -3.15 -9.74 -15.03
C GLY A 126 -2.37 -9.39 -16.30
N GLN A 127 -2.76 -8.35 -17.05
CA GLN A 127 -1.97 -7.84 -18.17
C GLN A 127 -0.81 -7.00 -17.68
N LYS A 128 0.30 -7.05 -18.41
CA LYS A 128 1.45 -6.18 -18.17
C LYS A 128 1.34 -4.95 -19.07
N LEU A 129 1.43 -3.78 -18.45
CA LEU A 129 1.36 -2.50 -19.12
C LEU A 129 2.59 -1.67 -18.80
N LYS A 130 3.04 -0.90 -19.79
CA LYS A 130 3.89 0.25 -19.61
C LYS A 130 3.02 1.48 -19.75
N ILE A 131 3.00 2.31 -18.72
CA ILE A 131 2.26 3.56 -18.71
C ILE A 131 3.22 4.74 -18.60
N SER A 132 2.85 5.87 -19.17
CA SER A 132 3.57 7.14 -19.04
C SER A 132 2.60 8.28 -18.80
N GLY A 133 3.03 9.31 -18.08
CA GLY A 133 2.18 10.46 -17.77
C GLY A 133 2.69 11.28 -16.59
N LEU A 134 1.78 12.06 -16.01
CA LEU A 134 2.06 13.01 -14.93
C LEU A 134 1.72 12.38 -13.58
N PHE A 135 2.53 12.63 -12.56
CA PHE A 135 2.21 12.16 -11.22
C PHE A 135 1.48 13.23 -10.42
N ASN A 136 0.24 12.95 -10.03
CA ASN A 136 -0.54 13.84 -9.20
C ASN A 136 -0.19 13.62 -7.72
N LEU A 137 0.70 14.47 -7.22
CA LEU A 137 1.29 14.32 -5.90
C LEU A 137 0.25 14.25 -4.76
N TRP A 138 -0.85 15.00 -4.85
CA TRP A 138 -1.83 15.08 -3.75
C TRP A 138 -2.72 13.84 -3.66
N TYR A 139 -3.18 13.35 -4.80
CA TYR A 139 -3.99 12.14 -4.86
C TYR A 139 -3.14 10.86 -4.82
N CYS A 140 -1.81 10.98 -4.91
CA CYS A 140 -0.89 9.84 -4.98
C CYS A 140 -1.28 8.90 -6.13
N GLU A 141 -1.62 9.50 -7.28
CA GLU A 141 -2.07 8.78 -8.46
C GLU A 141 -1.34 9.29 -9.70
N MET A 142 -1.09 8.40 -10.65
CA MET A 142 -0.53 8.74 -11.95
C MET A 142 -1.65 9.03 -12.95
N GLU A 143 -1.65 10.21 -13.55
CA GLU A 143 -2.53 10.59 -14.65
C GLU A 143 -1.90 10.09 -15.95
N VAL A 144 -2.52 9.06 -16.52
CA VAL A 144 -1.95 8.31 -17.64
C VAL A 144 -2.21 9.05 -18.94
N GLU A 145 -1.13 9.38 -19.65
CA GLU A 145 -1.17 10.05 -20.96
C GLU A 145 -0.84 9.07 -22.10
N TRP A 146 -0.20 7.95 -21.79
CA TRP A 146 0.19 6.94 -22.77
C TRP A 146 0.21 5.54 -22.15
N ILE A 147 -0.20 4.54 -22.93
CA ILE A 147 -0.28 3.12 -22.54
C ILE A 147 0.28 2.24 -23.66
N GLU A 148 1.05 1.23 -23.29
CA GLU A 148 1.51 0.15 -24.17
C GLU A 148 1.39 -1.20 -23.46
N PHE A 149 0.92 -2.23 -24.19
CA PHE A 149 0.95 -3.61 -23.70
C PHE A 149 2.36 -4.18 -23.78
N VAL A 150 2.77 -4.85 -22.72
CA VAL A 150 4.11 -5.44 -22.63
C VAL A 150 4.03 -6.92 -23.01
N PRO A 151 4.58 -7.32 -24.17
CA PRO A 151 4.35 -8.66 -24.74
C PRO A 151 5.10 -9.76 -23.99
N ASP A 152 6.26 -9.45 -23.40
CA ASP A 152 7.12 -10.45 -22.78
C ASP A 152 7.95 -9.88 -21.61
N ILE A 153 8.63 -10.79 -20.92
CA ILE A 153 9.48 -10.48 -19.76
C ILE A 153 10.78 -9.76 -20.14
N ILE A 154 11.26 -9.85 -21.39
CA ILE A 154 12.51 -9.22 -21.81
C ILE A 154 12.33 -7.70 -21.84
N VAL A 155 11.21 -7.23 -22.36
CA VAL A 155 10.84 -5.80 -22.34
C VAL A 155 10.73 -5.28 -20.90
N GLU A 156 10.16 -6.08 -19.99
CA GLU A 156 10.05 -5.75 -18.56
C GLU A 156 11.42 -5.64 -17.87
N VAL A 157 12.31 -6.60 -18.11
CA VAL A 157 13.69 -6.56 -17.59
C VAL A 157 14.44 -5.34 -18.13
N GLY A 158 14.26 -5.00 -19.41
CA GLY A 158 14.84 -3.79 -20.01
C GLY A 158 14.35 -2.50 -19.33
N HIS A 159 13.05 -2.43 -19.01
CA HIS A 159 12.50 -1.30 -18.25
C HIS A 159 13.12 -1.21 -16.85
N TRP A 160 13.25 -2.32 -16.13
CA TRP A 160 13.88 -2.33 -14.80
C TRP A 160 15.33 -1.89 -14.84
N GLN A 161 16.11 -2.35 -15.82
CA GLN A 161 17.49 -1.92 -16.02
C GLN A 161 17.57 -0.41 -16.25
N ASN A 162 16.70 0.14 -17.10
CA ASN A 162 16.63 1.58 -17.35
C ASN A 162 16.23 2.34 -16.07
N ALA A 163 15.23 1.89 -15.33
CA ALA A 163 14.81 2.52 -14.08
C ALA A 163 15.95 2.53 -13.04
N ILE A 164 16.71 1.43 -12.92
CA ILE A 164 17.88 1.35 -12.04
C ILE A 164 19.00 2.31 -12.50
N GLU A 165 19.21 2.45 -13.81
CA GLU A 165 20.17 3.40 -14.34
C GLU A 165 19.76 4.85 -14.03
N TYR A 166 18.48 5.19 -14.23
CA TYR A 166 17.94 6.51 -13.89
C TYR A 166 18.01 6.78 -12.40
N ARG A 167 17.73 5.79 -11.54
CA ARG A 167 17.94 5.89 -10.09
C ARG A 167 19.37 6.32 -9.76
N ARG A 168 20.37 5.70 -10.40
CA ARG A 168 21.78 6.08 -10.21
C ARG A 168 22.05 7.49 -10.72
N LYS A 169 21.53 7.87 -11.88
CA LYS A 169 21.70 9.22 -12.46
C LYS A 169 21.07 10.32 -11.59
N LEU A 170 19.83 10.12 -11.16
CA LEU A 170 19.07 11.04 -10.28
C LEU A 170 19.59 11.06 -8.84
N SER A 171 20.43 10.08 -8.46
CA SER A 171 21.12 10.10 -7.17
C SER A 171 22.23 11.15 -7.11
N ILE A 172 22.67 11.69 -8.25
CA ILE A 172 23.64 12.77 -8.29
C ILE A 172 22.85 14.08 -8.31
N PRO A 173 22.91 14.93 -7.26
CA PRO A 173 22.13 16.15 -7.20
C PRO A 173 22.33 17.03 -8.43
N TRP A 174 21.24 17.63 -8.91
CA TRP A 174 21.28 18.61 -9.98
C TRP A 174 22.04 19.84 -9.50
N VAL A 175 23.03 20.27 -10.28
CA VAL A 175 23.70 21.56 -10.11
C VAL A 175 23.48 22.35 -11.38
N GLU A 176 22.73 23.44 -11.27
CA GLU A 176 22.58 24.37 -12.38
C GLU A 176 23.95 25.00 -12.69
N SER A 177 24.43 24.75 -13.92
CA SER A 177 25.70 25.33 -14.38
C SER A 177 25.53 26.84 -14.44
N LEU A 178 26.43 27.56 -13.78
CA LEU A 178 26.44 29.00 -13.87
C LEU A 178 26.71 29.38 -15.32
N SER A 179 25.69 29.90 -16.00
CA SER A 179 25.95 30.68 -17.20
C SER A 179 26.93 31.78 -16.78
N PRO A 180 28.10 31.90 -17.40
CA PRO A 180 28.95 33.06 -17.16
C PRO A 180 28.07 34.29 -17.41
N GLU A 181 27.95 35.16 -16.41
CA GLU A 181 27.17 36.39 -16.56
C GLU A 181 27.65 37.08 -17.85
N PRO A 182 26.73 37.41 -18.79
CA PRO A 182 27.13 38.28 -19.88
C PRO A 182 27.72 39.55 -19.25
N PRO A 183 28.85 40.08 -19.77
CA PRO A 183 29.50 41.24 -19.19
C PRO A 183 28.46 42.34 -19.04
N VAL A 184 28.31 42.83 -17.80
CA VAL A 184 27.30 43.80 -17.40
C VAL A 184 27.40 45.03 -18.31
N SER A 185 26.58 45.05 -19.37
CA SER A 185 26.30 46.25 -20.14
C SER A 185 25.52 47.18 -19.21
N ASN A 186 25.99 48.43 -19.07
CA ASN A 186 25.55 49.49 -18.17
C ASN A 186 24.07 49.95 -18.33
N HIS A 187 23.12 49.05 -18.58
CA HIS A 187 21.72 49.38 -18.84
C HIS A 187 20.84 49.48 -17.57
N VAL A 188 21.36 49.10 -16.40
CA VAL A 188 20.57 49.07 -15.14
C VAL A 188 20.43 50.46 -14.48
N GLN A 189 21.11 51.50 -14.97
CA GLN A 189 20.93 52.86 -14.44
C GLN A 189 19.67 53.59 -14.96
N GLN A 190 18.87 53.02 -15.86
CA GLN A 190 17.73 53.74 -16.47
C GLN A 190 16.33 53.43 -15.91
N MET A 191 16.16 52.47 -14.98
CA MET A 191 14.83 52.02 -14.53
C MET A 191 14.42 52.46 -13.11
N HIS A 192 15.28 53.16 -12.36
CA HIS A 192 14.98 53.56 -10.97
C HIS A 192 14.20 54.89 -10.83
N ALA A 193 13.71 55.49 -11.91
CA ALA A 193 13.08 56.81 -11.85
C ALA A 193 11.54 56.83 -11.86
N THR A 194 10.82 55.70 -11.89
CA THR A 194 9.38 55.75 -12.27
C THR A 194 8.36 55.12 -11.33
N ASN A 195 8.69 54.52 -10.18
CA ASN A 195 7.65 53.95 -9.31
C ASN A 195 7.88 54.25 -7.82
N VAL A 196 7.59 55.50 -7.44
CA VAL A 196 7.26 55.90 -6.07
C VAL A 196 6.04 56.83 -6.17
N MET A 197 4.84 56.26 -6.22
CA MET A 197 3.58 56.84 -5.74
C MET A 197 2.48 55.79 -5.96
N ASP A 198 2.13 55.04 -4.92
CA ASP A 198 0.73 54.97 -4.46
C ASP A 198 0.60 54.03 -3.26
N SER A 199 0.24 54.66 -2.15
CA SER A 199 -0.06 54.10 -0.83
C SER A 199 -1.32 54.81 -0.35
N MET A 200 -2.45 54.10 -0.23
CA MET A 200 -3.59 54.43 0.65
C MET A 200 -4.34 53.11 0.93
N VAL A 201 -4.24 52.53 2.13
CA VAL A 201 -5.06 52.77 3.34
C VAL A 201 -6.56 52.50 3.11
N THR A 202 -7.06 51.41 3.70
CA THR A 202 -8.47 51.26 4.08
C THR A 202 -8.56 50.40 5.34
N THR A 203 -9.01 51.01 6.43
CA THR A 203 -9.34 50.37 7.71
C THR A 203 -10.83 50.04 7.75
N SER A 204 -11.19 48.84 8.22
CA SER A 204 -12.56 48.37 8.42
C SER A 204 -12.75 47.99 9.90
N PRO A 205 -13.85 48.39 10.57
CA PRO A 205 -14.13 48.00 11.94
C PRO A 205 -14.96 46.71 11.97
N TYR A 206 -14.50 45.69 12.70
CA TYR A 206 -15.26 44.48 12.99
C TYR A 206 -15.73 44.48 14.45
N GLU A 207 -17.03 44.22 14.62
CA GLU A 207 -17.77 44.24 15.87
C GLU A 207 -17.40 43.06 16.80
N GLN A 208 -17.33 43.36 18.09
CA GLN A 208 -17.14 42.42 19.20
C GLN A 208 -18.45 41.68 19.51
N ALA A 209 -18.44 40.36 19.42
CA ALA A 209 -19.50 39.49 19.92
C ALA A 209 -19.17 38.94 21.33
N SER A 210 -20.17 38.94 22.19
CA SER A 210 -20.16 38.53 23.59
C SER A 210 -19.90 37.02 23.81
N PRO A 211 -19.41 36.59 24.99
CA PRO A 211 -19.13 35.19 25.28
C PRO A 211 -20.40 34.38 25.63
N PRO A 212 -20.43 33.06 25.34
CA PRO A 212 -21.56 32.20 25.69
C PRO A 212 -21.52 31.75 27.16
N CYS A 213 -22.71 31.60 27.74
CA CYS A 213 -22.95 31.07 29.09
C CYS A 213 -22.48 29.61 29.27
N PRO A 214 -22.20 29.16 30.50
CA PRO A 214 -21.74 27.81 30.79
C PRO A 214 -22.89 26.79 30.79
N LEU A 215 -22.65 25.63 30.18
CA LEU A 215 -23.53 24.46 30.23
C LEU A 215 -23.46 23.75 31.60
N PRO A 216 -24.53 23.09 32.07
CA PRO A 216 -24.53 22.35 33.33
C PRO A 216 -23.80 21.01 33.22
N LEU A 217 -23.14 20.60 34.31
CA LEU A 217 -22.53 19.28 34.49
C LEU A 217 -23.58 18.15 34.40
N PRO A 218 -23.26 16.98 33.81
CA PRO A 218 -24.09 15.78 33.91
C PRO A 218 -23.95 15.13 35.29
N SER A 219 -25.10 14.78 35.85
CA SER A 219 -25.24 14.02 37.09
C SER A 219 -24.69 12.60 36.96
N LEU A 220 -23.99 12.19 38.02
CA LEU A 220 -23.62 10.80 38.32
C LEU A 220 -24.88 9.97 38.61
N MET A 221 -24.80 8.68 38.27
CA MET A 221 -25.77 7.59 38.54
C MET A 221 -26.84 7.36 37.47
N ASN A 222 -26.58 6.38 36.60
CA ASN A 222 -27.37 5.15 36.44
C ASN A 222 -26.78 4.36 35.27
N SER A 223 -25.93 3.37 35.55
CA SER A 223 -25.46 2.42 34.55
C SER A 223 -26.67 1.61 34.05
N PRO A 224 -26.94 1.58 32.72
CA PRO A 224 -28.01 0.78 32.17
C PRO A 224 -27.68 -0.71 32.32
N PRO A 225 -28.70 -1.58 32.38
CA PRO A 225 -28.48 -3.03 32.43
C PRO A 225 -27.68 -3.49 31.20
N PRO A 226 -26.87 -4.56 31.33
CA PRO A 226 -26.03 -5.04 30.25
C PRO A 226 -26.91 -5.33 29.03
N SER A 227 -26.58 -4.68 27.92
CA SER A 227 -27.24 -4.82 26.63
C SER A 227 -27.38 -6.31 26.27
N PRO A 228 -28.47 -6.71 25.60
CA PRO A 228 -28.66 -8.10 25.20
C PRO A 228 -27.43 -8.60 24.44
N LEU A 229 -26.85 -9.70 24.92
CA LEU A 229 -25.62 -10.28 24.39
C LEU A 229 -25.74 -10.40 22.87
N PRO A 230 -24.78 -9.88 22.08
CA PRO A 230 -24.83 -9.97 20.63
C PRO A 230 -25.01 -11.43 20.22
N GLN A 231 -26.03 -11.69 19.39
CA GLN A 231 -26.28 -13.02 18.84
C GLN A 231 -24.99 -13.50 18.16
N VAL A 232 -24.41 -14.58 18.69
CA VAL A 232 -23.22 -15.21 18.12
C VAL A 232 -23.65 -15.93 16.85
N ILE A 233 -23.40 -15.30 15.70
CA ILE A 233 -23.76 -15.83 14.38
C ILE A 233 -22.63 -16.74 13.82
N CYS A 234 -21.39 -16.58 14.29
CA CYS A 234 -20.24 -17.25 13.68
C CYS A 234 -19.95 -18.64 14.28
N ASN A 235 -19.51 -19.57 13.42
CA ASN A 235 -19.06 -20.89 13.86
C ASN A 235 -17.65 -20.82 14.49
N ILE A 236 -17.26 -21.84 15.27
CA ILE A 236 -15.96 -21.85 15.97
C ILE A 236 -14.75 -21.85 15.03
N THR A 237 -14.93 -22.25 13.77
CA THR A 237 -13.87 -22.29 12.76
C THR A 237 -13.60 -20.88 12.23
N GLU A 238 -14.65 -20.11 11.94
CA GLU A 238 -14.56 -18.70 11.56
C GLU A 238 -13.90 -17.88 12.66
N LEU A 239 -14.31 -18.05 13.92
CA LEU A 239 -13.70 -17.32 15.03
C LEU A 239 -12.20 -17.62 15.20
N LYS A 240 -11.75 -18.82 14.85
CA LYS A 240 -10.31 -19.16 14.85
C LYS A 240 -9.57 -18.47 13.70
N LEU A 241 -10.19 -18.39 12.53
CA LEU A 241 -9.61 -17.70 11.38
C LEU A 241 -9.53 -16.19 11.65
N GLU A 242 -10.56 -15.60 12.23
CA GLU A 242 -10.54 -14.19 12.66
C GLU A 242 -9.45 -13.92 13.71
N PHE A 243 -9.23 -14.86 14.64
CA PHE A 243 -8.14 -14.73 15.61
C PHE A 243 -6.77 -14.70 14.91
N LEU A 244 -6.58 -15.60 13.93
CA LEU A 244 -5.36 -15.67 13.13
C LEU A 244 -5.18 -14.40 12.29
N ARG A 245 -6.24 -13.89 11.65
CA ARG A 245 -6.22 -12.64 10.87
C ARG A 245 -5.77 -11.46 11.71
N GLY A 246 -6.35 -11.27 12.90
CA GLY A 246 -5.95 -10.15 13.73
C GLY A 246 -4.51 -10.25 14.26
N LEU A 247 -3.93 -11.46 14.37
CA LEU A 247 -2.48 -11.62 14.60
C LEU A 247 -1.64 -11.27 13.36
N LEU A 248 -2.15 -11.58 12.15
CA LEU A 248 -1.50 -11.24 10.89
C LEU A 248 -1.55 -9.74 10.59
N GLU A 249 -2.57 -9.03 11.04
CA GLU A 249 -2.72 -7.58 10.89
C GLU A 249 -1.88 -6.78 11.89
N TYR A 250 -1.57 -7.35 13.06
CA TYR A 250 -0.75 -6.68 14.07
C TYR A 250 0.65 -6.33 13.55
N GLU A 251 1.06 -5.06 13.55
CA GLU A 251 2.31 -4.64 12.89
C GLU A 251 3.59 -5.21 13.53
N GLY A 252 3.56 -5.52 14.83
CA GLY A 252 4.73 -6.01 15.57
C GLY A 252 5.04 -7.50 15.37
N LYS A 253 6.30 -7.87 15.64
CA LYS A 253 6.72 -9.29 15.73
C LYS A 253 6.58 -9.88 17.13
N ARG A 254 6.36 -9.05 18.15
CA ARG A 254 6.21 -9.46 19.55
C ARG A 254 5.07 -8.67 20.17
N VAL A 255 4.26 -9.32 20.99
CA VAL A 255 3.10 -8.71 21.65
C VAL A 255 2.95 -9.28 23.06
N TYR A 256 2.62 -8.43 24.03
CA TYR A 256 2.28 -8.91 25.37
C TYR A 256 0.89 -9.54 25.37
N THR A 257 0.70 -10.58 26.17
CA THR A 257 -0.59 -11.30 26.25
C THR A 257 -1.73 -10.38 26.70
N VAL A 258 -1.44 -9.40 27.57
CA VAL A 258 -2.39 -8.38 28.04
C VAL A 258 -2.83 -7.45 26.90
N GLU A 259 -1.88 -7.01 26.07
CA GLU A 259 -2.16 -6.19 24.89
C GLU A 259 -3.01 -6.98 23.89
N LEU A 260 -2.63 -8.23 23.61
CA LEU A 260 -3.36 -9.12 22.72
C LEU A 260 -4.80 -9.38 23.22
N TYR A 261 -4.98 -9.52 24.53
CA TYR A 261 -6.30 -9.67 25.14
C TYR A 261 -7.19 -8.44 24.89
N GLY A 262 -6.61 -7.24 24.92
CA GLY A 262 -7.28 -5.99 24.56
C GLY A 262 -7.65 -5.93 23.08
N LEU A 263 -6.68 -6.15 22.20
CA LEU A 263 -6.85 -6.11 20.74
C LEU A 263 -7.92 -7.10 20.25
N GLN A 264 -7.99 -8.29 20.85
CA GLN A 264 -8.90 -9.36 20.45
C GLN A 264 -10.16 -9.46 21.34
N SER A 265 -10.46 -8.45 22.13
CA SER A 265 -11.48 -8.52 23.19
C SER A 265 -12.87 -8.93 22.70
N VAL A 266 -13.30 -8.40 21.54
CA VAL A 266 -14.62 -8.71 20.93
C VAL A 266 -14.69 -10.18 20.52
N LEU A 267 -13.67 -10.67 19.84
CA LEU A 267 -13.59 -12.06 19.38
C LEU A 267 -13.50 -13.04 20.55
N LEU A 268 -12.72 -12.69 21.57
CA LEU A 268 -12.60 -13.48 22.79
C LEU A 268 -13.92 -13.54 23.57
N ASN A 269 -14.74 -12.48 23.56
CA ASN A 269 -16.09 -12.53 24.12
C ASN A 269 -16.97 -13.54 23.37
N GLN A 270 -16.91 -13.57 22.03
CA GLN A 270 -17.70 -14.53 21.24
C GLN A 270 -17.28 -15.98 21.50
N LEU A 271 -15.96 -16.25 21.60
CA LEU A 271 -15.44 -17.56 21.98
C LEU A 271 -15.86 -17.96 23.40
N ALA A 272 -15.81 -17.02 24.36
CA ALA A 272 -16.28 -17.25 25.72
C ALA A 272 -17.79 -17.57 25.76
N THR A 273 -18.62 -16.91 24.94
CA THR A 273 -20.06 -17.24 24.82
C THR A 273 -20.24 -18.69 24.37
N LEU A 274 -19.51 -19.12 23.35
CA LEU A 274 -19.59 -20.50 22.86
C LEU A 274 -19.13 -21.51 23.92
N LYS A 275 -18.04 -21.21 24.65
CA LYS A 275 -17.60 -22.05 25.76
C LYS A 275 -18.63 -22.13 26.87
N LEU A 276 -19.26 -21.01 27.23
CA LEU A 276 -20.30 -20.96 28.25
C LEU A 276 -21.50 -21.83 27.85
N ARG A 277 -21.96 -21.71 26.60
CA ARG A 277 -23.06 -22.54 26.05
C ARG A 277 -22.74 -24.04 26.06
N ASN A 278 -21.47 -24.41 25.92
CA ASN A 278 -21.01 -25.79 25.87
C ASN A 278 -20.59 -26.35 27.25
N GLN A 279 -20.80 -25.63 28.36
CA GLN A 279 -20.49 -26.16 29.68
C GLN A 279 -21.45 -27.31 30.03
N LYS A 280 -20.89 -28.38 30.59
CA LYS A 280 -21.68 -29.49 31.12
C LYS A 280 -22.48 -29.01 32.33
N LEU A 281 -23.79 -29.29 32.35
CA LEU A 281 -24.72 -28.88 33.41
C LEU A 281 -24.31 -29.36 34.82
N ASN A 282 -23.47 -30.39 34.91
CA ASN A 282 -23.06 -31.02 36.17
C ASN A 282 -21.79 -30.39 36.79
N LEU A 283 -21.25 -29.31 36.22
CA LEU A 283 -20.04 -28.63 36.74
C LEU A 283 -20.39 -27.21 37.20
N PRO A 284 -19.68 -26.68 38.22
CA PRO A 284 -19.87 -25.30 38.65
C PRO A 284 -19.58 -24.34 37.48
N VAL A 285 -20.50 -23.38 37.26
CA VAL A 285 -20.41 -22.40 36.18
C VAL A 285 -19.19 -21.51 36.41
N LYS A 286 -18.22 -21.57 35.49
CA LYS A 286 -17.04 -20.70 35.56
C LYS A 286 -17.42 -19.25 35.29
N PRO A 287 -16.81 -18.27 35.98
CA PRO A 287 -17.05 -16.85 35.72
C PRO A 287 -16.60 -16.44 34.31
N TRP A 288 -17.25 -15.40 33.76
CA TRP A 288 -17.05 -14.96 32.37
C TRP A 288 -15.60 -14.63 32.01
N TRP A 289 -14.92 -13.87 32.88
CA TRP A 289 -13.52 -13.48 32.67
C TRP A 289 -12.59 -14.70 32.59
N GLN A 290 -12.88 -15.76 33.35
CA GLN A 290 -12.11 -17.00 33.31
C GLN A 290 -12.30 -17.70 31.97
N LEU A 291 -13.52 -17.79 31.46
CA LEU A 291 -13.80 -18.38 30.14
C LEU A 291 -13.14 -17.62 29.00
N LYS A 292 -13.09 -16.29 29.12
CA LYS A 292 -12.42 -15.42 28.16
C LYS A 292 -10.90 -15.63 28.17
N ASN A 293 -10.28 -15.66 29.36
CA ASN A 293 -8.86 -15.98 29.50
C ASN A 293 -8.53 -17.38 28.96
N GLU A 294 -9.30 -18.39 29.35
CA GLU A 294 -9.14 -19.76 28.83
C GLU A 294 -9.29 -19.79 27.30
N SER A 295 -10.14 -18.95 26.70
CA SER A 295 -10.29 -18.87 25.25
C SER A 295 -9.03 -18.31 24.57
N LEU A 296 -8.41 -17.28 25.15
CA LEU A 296 -7.15 -16.73 24.64
C LEU A 296 -6.03 -17.78 24.71
N TYR A 297 -5.80 -18.36 25.89
CA TYR A 297 -4.73 -19.34 26.09
C TYR A 297 -4.94 -20.61 25.25
N ASP A 298 -6.18 -21.05 25.04
CA ASP A 298 -6.46 -22.17 24.13
C ASP A 298 -6.07 -21.87 22.68
N GLN A 299 -6.28 -20.64 22.20
CA GLN A 299 -5.86 -20.26 20.85
C GLN A 299 -4.34 -20.14 20.76
N LEU A 300 -3.71 -19.47 21.72
CA LEU A 300 -2.26 -19.34 21.79
C LEU A 300 -1.57 -20.71 21.83
N HIS A 301 -2.03 -21.61 22.69
CA HIS A 301 -1.49 -22.97 22.80
C HIS A 301 -1.65 -23.77 21.51
N LYS A 302 -2.78 -23.63 20.79
CA LYS A 302 -2.97 -24.29 19.49
C LYS A 302 -2.00 -23.76 18.43
N LEU A 303 -1.82 -22.43 18.38
CA LEU A 303 -0.89 -21.80 17.44
C LEU A 303 0.57 -22.18 17.78
N GLN A 304 0.93 -22.19 19.07
CA GLN A 304 2.23 -22.64 19.55
C GLN A 304 2.50 -24.10 19.17
N LYS A 305 1.54 -25.00 19.43
CA LYS A 305 1.64 -26.42 19.03
C LYS A 305 1.78 -26.60 17.52
N SER A 306 1.27 -25.65 16.74
CA SER A 306 1.36 -25.67 15.28
C SER A 306 2.66 -25.07 14.72
N GLY A 307 3.49 -24.48 15.58
CA GLY A 307 4.76 -23.82 15.25
C GLY A 307 4.61 -22.37 14.76
N LEU A 308 3.42 -21.78 14.83
CA LEU A 308 3.17 -20.43 14.31
C LEU A 308 3.63 -19.32 15.26
N LEU A 309 3.79 -19.60 16.54
CA LEU A 309 4.27 -18.62 17.51
C LEU A 309 5.02 -19.29 18.65
N ARG A 310 5.71 -18.48 19.46
CA ARG A 310 6.38 -18.92 20.68
C ARG A 310 5.86 -18.11 21.86
N CYS A 311 5.51 -18.78 22.96
CA CYS A 311 5.09 -18.14 24.20
C CYS A 311 6.19 -18.29 25.24
N TYR A 312 6.62 -17.18 25.85
CA TYR A 312 7.61 -17.17 26.92
C TYR A 312 6.91 -17.01 28.27
N SER A 313 6.98 -18.03 29.10
CA SER A 313 6.24 -18.12 30.37
C SER A 313 6.62 -17.04 31.39
N SER A 314 7.86 -16.55 31.35
CA SER A 314 8.37 -15.56 32.31
C SER A 314 7.79 -14.16 32.08
N ASP A 315 7.52 -13.81 30.82
CA ASP A 315 7.31 -12.40 30.43
C ASP A 315 5.91 -12.13 29.88
N SER A 316 5.04 -13.16 29.85
CA SER A 316 3.74 -13.09 29.14
C SER A 316 3.87 -12.59 27.70
N LEU A 317 5.04 -12.82 27.09
CA LEU A 317 5.40 -12.31 25.78
C LEU A 317 5.13 -13.39 24.72
N VAL A 318 4.45 -12.99 23.66
CA VAL A 318 4.15 -13.83 22.51
C VAL A 318 4.99 -13.36 21.32
N ASP A 319 5.83 -14.24 20.81
CA ASP A 319 6.64 -14.00 19.62
C ASP A 319 5.95 -14.55 18.38
N LEU A 320 5.55 -13.62 17.52
CA LEU A 320 4.83 -13.83 16.27
C LEU A 320 5.77 -13.94 15.07
N THR A 321 7.09 -13.92 15.27
CA THR A 321 8.07 -14.00 14.18
C THR A 321 7.81 -15.20 13.24
N PRO A 322 7.57 -16.43 13.72
CA PRO A 322 7.30 -17.56 12.83
C PRO A 322 6.04 -17.38 11.96
N LEU A 323 4.97 -16.82 12.53
CA LEU A 323 3.74 -16.50 11.81
C LEU A 323 3.98 -15.45 10.72
N LYS A 324 4.69 -14.37 11.07
CA LYS A 324 4.97 -13.25 10.15
C LYS A 324 5.85 -13.67 8.99
N ASP A 325 6.96 -14.36 9.29
CA ASP A 325 7.89 -14.84 8.26
C ASP A 325 7.20 -15.84 7.31
N LEU A 326 6.35 -16.73 7.84
CA LEU A 326 5.59 -17.68 7.02
C LEU A 326 4.54 -16.97 6.16
N HIS A 327 3.81 -16.01 6.71
CA HIS A 327 2.83 -15.24 5.95
C HIS A 327 3.48 -14.43 4.83
N GLU A 328 4.58 -13.74 5.12
CA GLU A 328 5.35 -12.98 4.14
C GLU A 328 5.85 -13.88 3.00
N TYR A 329 6.46 -15.03 3.32
CA TYR A 329 6.88 -16.01 2.32
C TYR A 329 5.70 -16.49 1.46
N THR A 330 4.58 -16.79 2.09
CA THR A 330 3.38 -17.32 1.44
C THR A 330 2.78 -16.31 0.48
N MET A 331 2.64 -15.05 0.90
CA MET A 331 2.17 -13.96 0.05
C MET A 331 3.06 -13.78 -1.17
N HIS A 332 4.38 -13.67 -0.99
CA HIS A 332 5.32 -13.55 -2.09
C HIS A 332 5.22 -14.75 -3.06
N ARG A 333 5.15 -15.98 -2.52
CA ARG A 333 5.07 -17.19 -3.32
C ARG A 333 3.78 -17.25 -4.15
N ILE A 334 2.64 -16.96 -3.54
CA ILE A 334 1.34 -16.97 -4.23
C ILE A 334 1.30 -15.88 -5.30
N LEU A 335 1.67 -14.64 -4.96
CA LEU A 335 1.66 -13.53 -5.92
C LEU A 335 2.58 -13.81 -7.10
N THR A 336 3.75 -14.42 -6.86
CA THR A 336 4.65 -14.84 -7.95
C THR A 336 3.97 -15.86 -8.87
N LEU A 337 3.31 -16.89 -8.31
CA LEU A 337 2.62 -17.91 -9.11
C LEU A 337 1.46 -17.31 -9.93
N ILE A 338 0.71 -16.38 -9.34
CA ILE A 338 -0.38 -15.65 -10.00
C ILE A 338 0.16 -14.77 -11.14
N LYS A 339 1.23 -14.01 -10.90
CA LYS A 339 1.87 -13.15 -11.90
C LYS A 339 2.42 -13.95 -13.09
N LEU A 340 2.92 -15.16 -12.83
CA LEU A 340 3.36 -16.08 -13.87
C LEU A 340 2.22 -16.87 -14.53
N GLN A 341 0.96 -16.56 -14.20
CA GLN A 341 -0.24 -17.26 -14.67
C GLN A 341 -0.15 -18.79 -14.51
N CYS A 342 0.52 -19.25 -13.45
CA CYS A 342 0.66 -20.67 -13.17
C CYS A 342 -0.69 -21.24 -12.74
N HIS A 343 -1.17 -22.28 -13.42
CA HIS A 343 -2.41 -22.97 -13.05
C HIS A 343 -2.24 -23.83 -11.80
N THR A 344 -1.00 -24.24 -11.51
CA THR A 344 -0.67 -25.07 -10.35
C THR A 344 0.63 -24.62 -9.69
N GLY A 345 0.74 -24.79 -8.37
CA GLY A 345 1.96 -24.53 -7.61
C GLY A 345 2.18 -25.55 -6.50
N ARG A 346 3.42 -26.03 -6.35
CA ARG A 346 3.78 -26.98 -5.28
C ARG A 346 4.15 -26.25 -3.97
N ILE A 347 3.57 -26.72 -2.86
CA ILE A 347 3.92 -26.34 -1.47
C ILE A 347 4.78 -27.45 -0.88
N ASP A 348 6.10 -27.32 -0.93
CA ASP A 348 7.01 -28.29 -0.33
C ASP A 348 7.26 -27.95 1.14
N TYR A 349 6.78 -28.79 2.07
CA TYR A 349 6.79 -28.46 3.50
C TYR A 349 8.21 -28.40 4.07
N LYS A 350 9.11 -29.27 3.60
CA LYS A 350 10.49 -29.33 4.08
C LYS A 350 11.24 -28.07 3.63
N HIS A 351 11.12 -27.73 2.35
CA HIS A 351 11.73 -26.52 1.81
C HIS A 351 11.31 -25.26 2.57
N ILE A 352 10.02 -25.13 2.92
CA ILE A 352 9.51 -23.96 3.66
C ILE A 352 10.13 -23.87 5.05
N ARG A 353 10.17 -24.99 5.80
CA ARG A 353 10.80 -25.03 7.13
C ARG A 353 12.27 -24.66 7.07
N ASP A 354 12.99 -25.24 6.11
CA ASP A 354 14.44 -25.02 5.93
C ASP A 354 14.72 -23.56 5.55
N LYS A 355 13.93 -23.00 4.63
CA LYS A 355 14.08 -21.61 4.17
C LYS A 355 13.80 -20.59 5.27
N LEU A 356 12.77 -20.83 6.08
CA LEU A 356 12.37 -19.92 7.15
C LEU A 356 13.07 -20.18 8.48
N ARG A 357 13.82 -21.29 8.60
CA ARG A 357 14.46 -21.75 9.84
C ARG A 357 13.46 -21.99 10.99
N HIS A 358 12.25 -22.44 10.66
CA HIS A 358 11.16 -22.75 11.59
C HIS A 358 10.75 -24.23 11.44
N SER A 359 11.57 -25.14 11.99
CA SER A 359 11.39 -26.60 11.89
C SER A 359 10.10 -27.13 12.55
N GLU A 360 9.57 -26.38 13.51
CA GLU A 360 8.37 -26.68 14.29
C GLU A 360 7.06 -26.51 13.50
N LEU A 361 7.10 -25.87 12.32
CA LEU A 361 5.91 -25.61 11.53
C LEU A 361 5.22 -26.89 11.08
N THR A 362 3.99 -27.08 11.53
CA THR A 362 3.17 -28.23 11.09
C THR A 362 2.71 -28.07 9.65
N LYS A 363 2.49 -29.18 8.94
CA LYS A 363 1.97 -29.18 7.55
C LYS A 363 0.63 -28.44 7.46
N LYS A 364 -0.22 -28.66 8.47
CA LYS A 364 -1.52 -28.00 8.60
C LYS A 364 -1.37 -26.48 8.75
N ALA A 365 -0.48 -26.00 9.62
CA ALA A 365 -0.23 -24.58 9.78
C ALA A 365 0.18 -23.91 8.47
N ILE A 366 1.11 -24.53 7.73
CA ILE A 366 1.54 -24.03 6.42
C ILE A 366 0.33 -23.91 5.48
N VAL A 367 -0.47 -24.98 5.33
CA VAL A 367 -1.65 -24.96 4.46
C VAL A 367 -2.68 -23.92 4.92
N ASP A 368 -2.93 -23.79 6.22
CA ASP A 368 -3.90 -22.83 6.76
C ASP A 368 -3.48 -21.37 6.46
N ILE A 369 -2.18 -21.05 6.52
CA ILE A 369 -1.66 -19.73 6.11
C ILE A 369 -1.79 -19.51 4.60
N PHE A 370 -1.47 -20.51 3.77
CA PHE A 370 -1.71 -20.44 2.33
C PHE A 370 -3.18 -20.19 1.99
N LYS A 371 -4.10 -20.89 2.66
CA LYS A 371 -5.54 -20.68 2.50
C LYS A 371 -5.93 -19.25 2.86
N GLU A 372 -5.41 -18.73 3.95
CA GLU A 372 -5.76 -17.38 4.39
C GLU A 372 -5.22 -16.30 3.46
N SER A 373 -3.96 -16.41 3.04
CA SER A 373 -3.39 -15.53 2.02
C SER A 373 -4.16 -15.57 0.70
N LEU A 374 -4.58 -16.76 0.23
CA LEU A 374 -5.41 -16.90 -0.97
C LEU A 374 -6.80 -16.25 -0.80
N ARG A 375 -7.44 -16.38 0.37
CA ARG A 375 -8.71 -15.69 0.66
C ARG A 375 -8.54 -14.18 0.61
N SER A 376 -7.50 -13.66 1.27
CA SER A 376 -7.18 -12.23 1.27
C SER A 376 -6.99 -11.71 -0.16
N ILE A 377 -6.20 -12.41 -0.98
CA ILE A 377 -5.98 -12.04 -2.39
C ILE A 377 -7.27 -12.08 -3.20
N CYS A 378 -8.10 -13.13 -3.07
CA CYS A 378 -9.36 -13.21 -3.80
C CYS A 378 -10.34 -12.11 -3.39
N PHE A 379 -10.34 -11.72 -2.11
CA PHE A 379 -11.17 -10.64 -1.61
C PHE A 379 -10.70 -9.28 -2.14
N SER A 380 -9.39 -9.03 -2.13
CA SER A 380 -8.81 -7.78 -2.61
C SER A 380 -8.79 -7.65 -4.14
N TYR A 381 -8.70 -8.77 -4.86
CA TYR A 381 -8.55 -8.81 -6.32
C TYR A 381 -9.47 -9.87 -6.96
N PRO A 382 -10.80 -9.75 -6.84
CA PRO A 382 -11.75 -10.74 -7.33
C PRO A 382 -11.65 -10.97 -8.85
N GLN A 383 -11.18 -9.97 -9.59
CA GLN A 383 -10.95 -10.03 -11.03
C GLN A 383 -9.66 -10.79 -11.44
N LEU A 384 -8.69 -10.93 -10.53
CA LEU A 384 -7.42 -11.57 -10.83
C LEU A 384 -7.51 -13.10 -10.67
N LEU A 385 -8.14 -13.57 -9.60
CA LEU A 385 -8.24 -14.99 -9.26
C LEU A 385 -9.70 -15.35 -8.96
N MET A 386 -10.35 -16.08 -9.87
CA MET A 386 -11.75 -16.48 -9.70
C MET A 386 -11.94 -17.60 -8.67
N GLY A 387 -10.92 -18.43 -8.46
CA GLY A 387 -11.00 -19.54 -7.53
C GLY A 387 -9.69 -20.25 -7.32
N TRP A 388 -9.64 -21.03 -6.24
CA TRP A 388 -8.48 -21.83 -5.88
C TRP A 388 -8.90 -23.03 -5.03
N TRP A 389 -8.06 -24.06 -5.04
CA TRP A 389 -8.14 -25.17 -4.08
C TRP A 389 -6.73 -25.71 -3.80
N ILE A 390 -6.59 -26.47 -2.72
CA ILE A 390 -5.32 -27.07 -2.32
C ILE A 390 -5.54 -28.56 -2.12
N ASP A 391 -4.86 -29.37 -2.91
CA ASP A 391 -4.87 -30.82 -2.84
C ASP A 391 -3.69 -31.31 -2.01
N ALA A 392 -3.98 -32.14 -1.00
CA ALA A 392 -2.96 -32.78 -0.19
C ALA A 392 -2.43 -34.02 -0.94
N VAL A 393 -1.24 -33.89 -1.53
CA VAL A 393 -0.61 -34.97 -2.29
C VAL A 393 0.46 -35.62 -1.43
N GLY A 394 0.01 -36.56 -0.58
CA GLY A 394 0.89 -37.33 0.30
C GLY A 394 1.43 -36.56 1.50
N SER A 395 2.58 -37.01 2.03
CA SER A 395 3.16 -36.46 3.25
C SER A 395 4.08 -35.25 3.01
N GLU A 396 4.69 -35.12 1.84
CA GLU A 396 5.81 -34.20 1.63
C GLU A 396 5.40 -32.84 1.05
N TYR A 397 4.29 -32.78 0.31
CA TYR A 397 3.84 -31.52 -0.30
C TYR A 397 2.32 -31.45 -0.45
N SER A 398 1.84 -30.25 -0.75
CA SER A 398 0.50 -29.99 -1.30
C SER A 398 0.62 -29.33 -2.67
N VAL A 399 -0.44 -29.38 -3.46
CA VAL A 399 -0.55 -28.67 -4.73
C VAL A 399 -1.67 -27.64 -4.64
N ILE A 400 -1.36 -26.40 -4.94
CA ILE A 400 -2.34 -25.31 -5.09
C ILE A 400 -2.74 -25.28 -6.55
N HIS A 401 -4.04 -25.13 -6.79
CA HIS A 401 -4.61 -24.91 -8.10
C HIS A 401 -5.22 -23.52 -8.17
N PHE A 402 -4.99 -22.83 -9.28
CA PHE A 402 -5.48 -21.48 -9.54
C PHE A 402 -6.44 -21.51 -10.73
N LYS A 403 -7.57 -20.81 -10.59
CA LYS A 403 -8.52 -20.56 -11.67
C LYS A 403 -8.57 -19.06 -11.95
N TYR A 404 -8.00 -18.65 -13.08
CA TYR A 404 -8.02 -17.26 -13.53
C TYR A 404 -9.34 -16.92 -14.23
N GLY A 405 -9.68 -15.64 -14.27
CA GLY A 405 -10.80 -15.15 -15.06
C GLY A 405 -10.56 -15.40 -16.54
N LEU A 406 -11.59 -15.86 -17.27
CA LEU A 406 -11.52 -15.96 -18.72
C LEU A 406 -11.22 -14.56 -19.27
N GLN A 407 -10.03 -14.38 -19.84
CA GLN A 407 -9.74 -13.26 -20.71
C GLN A 407 -10.64 -13.41 -21.94
N ARG A 408 -11.82 -12.79 -21.91
CA ARG A 408 -12.70 -12.67 -23.07
C ARG A 408 -11.99 -11.77 -24.08
N GLY A 409 -11.08 -12.34 -24.87
CA GLY A 409 -10.32 -11.59 -25.87
C GLY A 409 -9.23 -12.36 -26.61
N GLY A 410 -8.87 -13.56 -26.18
CA GLY A 410 -7.96 -14.42 -26.94
C GLY A 410 -8.67 -15.04 -28.14
N VAL A 411 -8.66 -14.34 -29.28
CA VAL A 411 -8.86 -14.98 -30.58
C VAL A 411 -7.77 -16.06 -30.69
N SER A 412 -8.19 -17.32 -30.67
CA SER A 412 -7.31 -18.45 -30.92
C SER A 412 -6.73 -18.26 -32.33
N LEU A 413 -5.45 -17.86 -32.38
CA LEU A 413 -4.58 -17.96 -33.54
C LEU A 413 -4.11 -19.43 -33.65
N GLU A 414 -5.05 -20.35 -33.78
CA GLU A 414 -4.79 -21.73 -34.18
C GLU A 414 -5.81 -22.09 -35.26
N GLN A 415 -5.56 -21.59 -36.48
CA GLN A 415 -5.94 -22.18 -37.76
C GLN A 415 -5.42 -21.28 -38.89
N ARG A 416 -4.12 -21.37 -39.19
CA ARG A 416 -3.54 -21.21 -40.52
C ARG A 416 -2.29 -22.05 -40.67
#